data_AF-A0A7X8PQS4-F1
#
_entry.id   AF-A0A7X8PQS4-F1
#
_cell.length_a   1.000
_cell.length_b   1.000
_cell.length_c   1.000
_cell.angle_alpha   90.00
_cell.angle_beta   90.00
_cell.angle_gamma   90.00
#
_symmetry.space_group_name_H-M   'P 1'
#
loop_
_entity.id
_entity.type
_entity.pdbx_description
1 polymer ?
#
loop_
_entity_poly.entity_id
_entity_poly.type
_entity_poly.pdbx_seq_one_letter_code
_entity_poly.pdbx_strand_id
1 'polypeptide(L)'
;MDIGKVDSSIMSSVIKNASSAAAQSAGDDFAKRLEAAARNSDDRELKKACQEFEALMLDMVYKQMKATIIKSELIKEELGREIFQSMLDEKLVEQASKTGSLGLADSLYKQLSRQYGRKTSIIDGDTRKSETPVEEDE
;
A
#
# COMPACT_ATOMS: atom_id res chain seq x y z
N MET A 1 40.03 15.80 28.86
CA MET A 1 38.58 16.02 29.06
C MET A 1 37.95 16.01 27.67
N ASP A 2 37.55 14.84 27.18
CA ASP A 2 36.96 14.65 25.84
C ASP A 2 35.46 14.38 25.99
N ILE A 3 34.69 15.44 26.29
CA ILE A 3 33.22 15.38 26.37
C ILE A 3 32.56 15.66 25.00
N GLY A 4 33.28 16.24 24.04
CA GLY A 4 32.74 16.71 22.76
C GLY A 4 32.51 15.64 21.68
N LYS A 5 33.02 14.41 21.84
CA LYS A 5 32.89 13.35 20.82
C LYS A 5 31.68 12.43 21.04
N VAL A 6 31.10 12.42 22.24
CA VAL A 6 29.99 11.54 22.61
C VAL A 6 28.65 12.08 22.09
N ASP A 7 28.50 13.40 22.02
CA ASP A 7 27.24 14.06 21.63
C ASP A 7 26.92 13.91 20.11
N SER A 8 27.92 14.08 19.26
CA SER A 8 27.79 13.96 17.79
C SER A 8 27.49 12.52 17.30
N SER A 9 28.09 11.52 17.96
CA SER A 9 27.86 10.11 17.60
C SER A 9 26.43 9.66 17.94
N ILE A 10 25.88 10.14 19.06
CA ILE A 10 24.50 9.84 19.48
C ILE A 10 23.50 10.60 18.59
N MET A 11 23.74 11.87 18.30
CA MET A 11 22.92 12.68 17.38
C MET A 11 22.86 12.07 15.98
N SER A 12 24.00 11.65 15.42
CA SER A 12 24.06 11.01 14.10
C SER A 12 23.39 9.62 14.07
N SER A 13 23.40 8.88 15.17
CA SER A 13 22.71 7.60 15.29
C SER A 13 21.18 7.78 15.39
N VAL A 14 20.72 8.80 16.12
CA VAL A 14 19.28 9.15 16.21
C VAL A 14 18.75 9.63 14.86
N ILE A 15 19.49 10.46 14.12
CA ILE A 15 19.09 10.94 12.79
C ILE A 15 19.08 9.79 11.77
N LYS A 16 20.07 8.89 11.81
CA LYS A 16 20.11 7.68 10.94
C LYS A 16 18.98 6.70 11.26
N ASN A 17 18.59 6.56 12.52
CA ASN A 17 17.50 5.67 12.94
C ASN A 17 16.11 6.26 12.68
N ALA A 18 15.93 7.57 12.83
CA ALA A 18 14.67 8.25 12.53
C ALA A 18 14.38 8.30 11.02
N SER A 19 15.43 8.44 10.18
CA SER A 19 15.28 8.42 8.72
C SER A 19 15.09 7.01 8.15
N SER A 20 15.64 5.97 8.77
CA SER A 20 15.37 4.58 8.38
C SER A 20 14.01 4.06 8.87
N ALA A 21 13.56 4.46 10.06
CA ALA A 21 12.27 4.05 10.61
C ALA A 21 11.06 4.73 9.93
N ALA A 22 11.18 5.99 9.50
CA ALA A 22 10.09 6.71 8.84
C ALA A 22 9.86 6.26 7.37
N ALA A 23 10.91 5.81 6.68
CA ALA A 23 10.80 5.31 5.30
C ALA A 23 10.29 3.85 5.22
N GLN A 24 10.51 3.05 6.27
CA GLN A 24 10.12 1.63 6.30
C GLN A 24 8.74 1.38 6.95
N SER A 25 8.24 2.26 7.82
CA SER A 25 6.96 2.04 8.53
C SER A 25 5.73 2.20 7.64
N ALA A 26 5.76 3.10 6.66
CA ALA A 26 4.60 3.36 5.78
C ALA A 26 4.30 2.17 4.84
N GLY A 27 5.33 1.48 4.34
CA GLY A 27 5.18 0.30 3.49
C GLY A 27 4.66 -0.93 4.25
N ASP A 28 5.13 -1.11 5.49
CA ASP A 28 4.69 -2.20 6.37
C ASP A 28 3.24 -1.98 6.87
N ASP A 29 2.86 -0.73 7.15
CA ASP A 29 1.48 -0.37 7.52
C ASP A 29 0.49 -0.61 6.38
N PHE A 30 0.84 -0.21 5.14
CA PHE A 30 0.00 -0.46 3.97
C PHE A 30 -0.23 -1.96 3.73
N ALA A 31 0.84 -2.76 3.79
CA ALA A 31 0.74 -4.21 3.59
C ALA A 31 -0.16 -4.88 4.64
N LYS A 32 -0.02 -4.49 5.91
CA LYS A 32 -0.87 -4.99 7.01
C LYS A 32 -2.34 -4.61 6.82
N ARG A 33 -2.63 -3.35 6.44
CA ARG A 33 -3.99 -2.89 6.16
C ARG A 33 -4.62 -3.66 5.00
N LEU A 34 -3.87 -3.86 3.91
CA LEU A 34 -4.34 -4.63 2.76
C LEU A 34 -4.63 -6.09 3.13
N GLU A 35 -3.75 -6.73 3.91
CA GLU A 35 -3.95 -8.10 4.37
C GLU A 35 -5.15 -8.22 5.32
N ALA A 36 -5.30 -7.28 6.26
CA ALA A 36 -6.43 -7.25 7.17
C ALA A 36 -7.76 -7.08 6.42
N ALA A 37 -7.83 -6.15 5.47
CA ALA A 37 -9.01 -5.94 4.62
C ALA A 37 -9.35 -7.20 3.80
N ALA A 38 -8.34 -7.87 3.25
CA ALA A 38 -8.53 -9.10 2.48
C ALA A 38 -9.02 -10.27 3.35
N ARG A 39 -8.49 -10.42 4.57
CA ARG A 39 -8.90 -11.48 5.51
C ARG A 39 -10.31 -11.26 6.07
N ASN A 40 -10.66 -10.01 6.36
CA ASN A 40 -11.95 -9.65 6.94
C ASN A 40 -13.08 -9.58 5.91
N SER A 41 -12.78 -9.83 4.62
CA SER A 41 -13.74 -9.69 3.51
C SER A 41 -14.39 -8.31 3.46
N ASP A 42 -13.66 -7.26 3.88
CA ASP A 42 -14.12 -5.89 3.72
C ASP A 42 -13.85 -5.46 2.27
N ASP A 43 -14.84 -5.72 1.42
CA ASP A 43 -14.78 -5.40 0.00
C ASP A 43 -14.53 -3.92 -0.30
N ARG A 44 -15.00 -3.01 0.57
CA ARG A 44 -14.82 -1.57 0.35
C ARG A 44 -13.41 -1.16 0.69
N GLU A 45 -12.90 -1.62 1.83
CA GLU A 45 -11.53 -1.31 2.26
C GLU A 45 -10.50 -1.98 1.34
N LEU A 46 -10.75 -3.21 0.90
CA LEU A 46 -9.88 -3.93 -0.04
C LEU A 46 -9.80 -3.21 -1.40
N LYS A 47 -10.93 -2.77 -1.96
CA LYS A 47 -10.95 -1.98 -3.20
C LYS A 47 -10.20 -0.66 -3.03
N LYS A 48 -10.42 0.05 -1.92
CA LYS A 48 -9.74 1.31 -1.63
C LYS A 48 -8.22 1.12 -1.54
N ALA A 49 -7.76 0.10 -0.83
CA ALA A 49 -6.32 -0.20 -0.74
C ALA A 49 -5.72 -0.59 -2.11
N CYS A 50 -6.48 -1.31 -2.96
CA CYS A 50 -6.04 -1.59 -4.34
C CYS A 50 -5.94 -0.32 -5.20
N GLN A 51 -6.86 0.64 -5.03
CA GLN A 51 -6.79 1.94 -5.71
C GLN A 51 -5.61 2.79 -5.22
N GLU A 52 -5.34 2.79 -3.90
CA GLU A 52 -4.15 3.42 -3.31
C GLU A 52 -2.86 2.83 -3.90
N PHE A 53 -2.80 1.51 -4.10
CA PHE A 53 -1.68 0.85 -4.78
C PHE A 53 -1.52 1.30 -6.24
N GLU A 54 -2.60 1.35 -7.01
CA GLU A 54 -2.56 1.82 -8.41
C GLU A 54 -2.06 3.28 -8.49
N ALA A 55 -2.45 4.13 -7.55
CA ALA A 55 -1.96 5.51 -7.48
C ALA A 55 -0.44 5.59 -7.27
N LEU A 56 0.11 4.77 -6.36
CA LEU A 56 1.56 4.69 -6.12
C LEU A 56 2.32 4.17 -7.35
N MET A 57 1.78 3.14 -8.02
CA MET A 57 2.37 2.63 -9.24
C MET A 57 2.34 3.67 -10.36
N LEU A 58 1.24 4.38 -10.51
CA LEU A 58 1.10 5.44 -11.51
C LEU A 58 2.08 6.58 -11.25
N ASP A 59 2.27 6.98 -9.98
CA ASP A 59 3.28 7.97 -9.59
C ASP A 59 4.68 7.54 -10.01
N MET A 60 5.05 6.29 -9.72
CA MET A 60 6.33 5.74 -10.11
C MET A 60 6.52 5.75 -11.63
N VAL A 61 5.54 5.27 -12.39
CA VAL A 61 5.60 5.27 -13.87
C VAL A 61 5.72 6.69 -14.41
N TYR A 62 4.91 7.62 -13.91
CA TYR A 62 4.91 9.01 -14.34
C TYR A 62 6.26 9.70 -14.06
N LYS A 63 6.85 9.46 -12.88
CA LYS A 63 8.21 9.94 -12.55
C LYS A 63 9.27 9.37 -13.49
N GLN A 64 9.21 8.07 -13.80
CA GLN A 64 10.13 7.45 -14.76
C GLN A 64 9.96 8.02 -16.17
N MET A 65 8.72 8.28 -16.61
CA MET A 65 8.47 8.96 -17.89
C MET A 65 9.13 10.34 -17.92
N LYS A 66 8.96 11.16 -16.87
CA LYS A 66 9.61 12.49 -16.79
C LYS A 66 11.13 12.40 -16.75
N ALA A 67 11.69 11.37 -16.11
CA ALA A 67 13.14 11.16 -16.05
C ALA A 67 13.77 10.91 -17.44
N THR A 68 12.97 10.50 -18.45
CA THR A 68 13.45 10.35 -19.84
C THR A 68 13.55 11.67 -20.61
N ILE A 69 13.03 12.77 -20.07
CA ILE A 69 13.09 14.08 -20.72
C ILE A 69 14.49 14.68 -20.52
N ILE A 70 15.23 14.87 -21.61
CA ILE A 70 16.54 15.52 -21.59
C ILE A 70 16.36 16.98 -21.18
N LYS A 71 16.95 17.35 -20.04
CA LYS A 71 16.94 18.74 -19.55
C LYS A 71 17.90 19.57 -20.39
N SER A 72 17.48 20.75 -20.85
CA SER A 72 18.35 21.66 -21.61
C SER A 72 19.22 22.49 -20.66
N GLU A 73 20.48 22.74 -21.01
CA GLU A 73 21.36 23.63 -20.25
C GLU A 73 20.95 25.12 -20.33
N LEU A 74 20.14 25.48 -21.33
CA LEU A 74 19.65 26.85 -21.57
C LEU A 74 18.60 27.29 -20.53
N ILE A 75 17.85 26.34 -19.97
CA ILE A 75 16.83 26.59 -18.95
C ILE A 75 17.36 26.04 -17.63
N LYS A 76 17.79 26.94 -16.74
CA LYS A 76 18.19 26.55 -15.38
C LYS A 76 16.98 26.05 -14.60
N GLU A 77 17.16 24.89 -13.97
CA GLU A 77 16.23 24.38 -12.97
C GLU A 77 16.35 25.26 -11.72
N GLU A 78 15.24 25.86 -11.31
CA GLU A 78 15.14 26.63 -10.07
C GLU A 78 14.41 25.79 -9.01
N LEU A 79 14.90 25.82 -7.76
CA LEU A 79 14.32 25.05 -6.66
C LEU A 79 12.81 25.31 -6.47
N GLY A 80 12.38 26.56 -6.63
CA GLY A 80 10.95 26.91 -6.52
C GLY A 80 10.09 26.25 -7.60
N ARG A 81 10.63 26.10 -8.82
CA ARG A 81 9.94 25.42 -9.93
C ARG A 81 9.84 23.92 -9.67
N GLU A 82 10.90 23.30 -9.17
CA GLU A 82 10.92 21.87 -8.84
C GLU A 82 9.88 21.52 -7.76
N ILE A 83 9.81 22.32 -6.70
CA ILE A 83 8.83 22.14 -5.63
C ILE A 83 7.40 22.28 -6.18
N PHE A 84 7.13 23.33 -6.96
CA PHE A 84 5.81 23.53 -7.56
C PHE A 84 5.43 22.41 -8.54
N GLN A 85 6.37 21.98 -9.38
CA GLN A 85 6.14 20.86 -10.29
C GLN A 85 5.88 19.56 -9.54
N SER A 86 6.60 19.29 -8.45
CA SER A 86 6.38 18.09 -7.65
C SER A 86 4.97 18.07 -7.05
N MET A 87 4.50 19.19 -6.50
CA MET A 87 3.12 19.30 -6.00
C MET A 87 2.07 19.16 -7.12
N LEU A 88 2.36 19.71 -8.30
CA LEU A 88 1.50 19.59 -9.47
C LEU A 88 1.41 18.14 -9.94
N ASP A 89 2.55 17.46 -10.03
CA ASP A 89 2.67 16.06 -10.43
C ASP A 89 1.89 15.16 -9.45
N GLU A 90 2.06 15.37 -8.15
CA GLU A 90 1.32 14.63 -7.12
C GLU A 90 -0.20 14.77 -7.31
N LYS A 91 -0.70 16.00 -7.53
CA LYS A 91 -2.13 16.23 -7.74
C LYS A 91 -2.63 15.66 -9.05
N LEU A 92 -1.82 15.72 -10.10
CA LEU A 92 -2.16 15.14 -11.40
C LEU A 92 -2.32 13.63 -11.30
N VAL A 93 -1.35 12.95 -10.68
CA VAL A 93 -1.37 11.51 -10.46
C VAL A 93 -2.53 11.11 -9.53
N GLU A 94 -2.79 11.87 -8.47
CA GLU A 94 -3.91 11.63 -7.55
C GLU A 94 -5.28 11.69 -8.27
N GLN A 95 -5.45 12.61 -9.23
CA GLN A 95 -6.69 12.69 -10.01
C GLN A 95 -6.76 11.60 -11.08
N ALA A 96 -5.63 11.32 -11.75
CA ALA A 96 -5.57 10.27 -12.76
C ALA A 96 -5.87 8.89 -12.18
N SER A 97 -5.37 8.57 -10.99
CA SER A 97 -5.60 7.27 -10.32
C SER A 97 -7.07 7.04 -9.95
N LYS A 98 -7.82 8.10 -9.59
CA LYS A 98 -9.26 8.01 -9.29
C LYS A 98 -10.11 7.59 -10.49
N THR A 99 -9.60 7.77 -11.71
CA THR A 99 -10.33 7.45 -12.94
C THR A 99 -10.25 5.94 -13.26
N GLY A 100 -9.35 5.19 -12.60
CA GLY A 100 -9.21 3.74 -12.80
C GLY A 100 -8.64 3.35 -14.17
N SER A 101 -7.89 4.25 -14.80
CA SER A 101 -7.48 4.14 -16.21
C SER A 101 -6.56 2.96 -16.52
N LEU A 102 -5.80 2.43 -15.54
CA LEU A 102 -4.88 1.31 -15.78
C LEU A 102 -5.53 -0.06 -15.51
N GLY A 103 -6.62 -0.11 -14.73
CA GLY A 103 -7.32 -1.35 -14.37
C GLY A 103 -6.49 -2.31 -13.51
N LEU A 104 -5.41 -1.82 -12.90
CA LEU A 104 -4.53 -2.61 -12.04
C LEU A 104 -5.19 -2.89 -10.69
N ALA A 105 -5.87 -1.90 -10.11
CA ALA A 105 -6.60 -2.06 -8.85
C ALA A 105 -7.67 -3.16 -8.97
N ASP A 106 -8.43 -3.17 -10.07
CA ASP A 106 -9.46 -4.18 -10.31
C ASP A 106 -8.87 -5.59 -10.48
N SER A 107 -7.74 -5.68 -11.19
CA SER A 107 -7.04 -6.95 -11.39
C SER A 107 -6.51 -7.50 -10.07
N LEU A 108 -5.90 -6.65 -9.26
CA LEU A 108 -5.41 -7.00 -7.93
C LEU A 108 -6.55 -7.38 -6.98
N TYR A 109 -7.64 -6.61 -6.97
CA TYR A 109 -8.83 -6.91 -6.18
C TYR A 109 -9.40 -8.29 -6.55
N LYS A 110 -9.53 -8.61 -7.85
CA LYS A 110 -10.00 -9.93 -8.31
C LYS A 110 -9.09 -11.07 -7.86
N GLN A 111 -7.78 -10.85 -7.83
CA GLN A 111 -6.83 -11.86 -7.36
C GLN A 111 -6.93 -12.08 -5.86
N LEU A 112 -6.93 -11.00 -5.08
CA LEU A 112 -7.03 -11.04 -3.61
C LEU A 112 -8.37 -11.61 -3.16
N SER A 113 -9.49 -11.13 -3.70
CA SER A 113 -10.82 -11.65 -3.38
C SER A 113 -10.96 -13.16 -3.68
N ARG A 114 -10.38 -13.66 -4.77
CA ARG A 114 -10.35 -15.11 -5.06
C ARG A 114 -9.50 -15.90 -4.07
N GLN A 115 -8.37 -15.34 -3.65
CA GLN A 115 -7.43 -16.00 -2.73
C GLN A 115 -8.00 -16.08 -1.31
N TYR A 116 -8.59 -15.00 -0.82
CA TYR A 116 -9.12 -14.92 0.56
C TYR A 116 -10.58 -15.38 0.64
N GLY A 117 -11.39 -15.17 -0.40
CA GLY A 117 -12.76 -15.71 -0.50
C GLY A 117 -12.81 -17.23 -0.63
N ARG A 118 -11.73 -17.90 -1.08
CA ARG A 118 -11.64 -19.37 -1.09
C ARG A 118 -11.45 -19.97 0.31
N LYS A 119 -10.97 -19.21 1.30
CA LYS A 119 -10.72 -19.75 2.66
C LYS A 119 -12.00 -19.93 3.49
N THR A 120 -13.11 -19.27 3.14
CA THR A 120 -14.36 -19.38 3.92
C THR A 120 -15.19 -20.63 3.60
N SER A 121 -14.92 -21.34 2.49
CA SER A 121 -15.71 -22.50 2.07
C SER A 121 -15.15 -23.86 2.52
N ILE A 122 -14.06 -23.90 3.29
CA ILE A 122 -13.42 -25.17 3.72
C ILE A 122 -13.69 -25.50 5.21
N ILE A 123 -14.29 -24.60 5.98
CA ILE A 123 -14.46 -24.77 7.45
C ILE A 123 -15.89 -25.06 7.93
N ASP A 124 -16.86 -25.35 7.05
CA ASP A 124 -18.25 -25.66 7.45
C ASP A 124 -18.78 -27.01 6.91
N GLY A 125 -17.89 -27.99 6.72
CA GLY A 125 -18.23 -29.29 6.16
C GLY A 125 -17.65 -30.48 6.91
N ASP A 126 -17.92 -30.63 8.22
CA ASP A 126 -17.86 -31.95 8.87
C ASP A 126 -19.23 -32.29 9.47
N THR A 127 -20.02 -33.01 8.68
CA THR A 127 -21.26 -33.65 9.10
C THR A 127 -20.88 -34.94 9.82
N ARG A 128 -20.96 -34.98 11.16
CA ARG A 128 -21.09 -36.26 11.87
C ARG A 128 -22.53 -36.52 12.27
N LYS A 129 -23.18 -37.35 11.45
CA LYS A 129 -24.29 -38.19 11.88
C LYS A 129 -23.79 -39.19 12.92
N SER A 130 -24.40 -39.18 14.10
CA SER A 130 -24.53 -40.28 15.07
C SER A 130 -25.41 -39.71 16.20
N GLU A 131 -26.54 -40.23 16.65
CA GLU A 131 -27.31 -41.46 16.49
C GLU A 131 -28.75 -41.09 16.93
N THR A 132 -29.79 -41.57 16.25
CA THR A 132 -31.11 -41.79 16.88
C THR A 132 -31.05 -43.13 17.59
N PRO A 133 -31.75 -43.40 18.71
CA PRO A 133 -33.15 -43.87 18.55
C PRO A 133 -34.11 -43.70 19.77
N VAL A 134 -35.41 -44.00 19.54
CA VAL A 134 -36.43 -44.53 20.51
C VAL A 134 -37.08 -43.48 21.45
N GLU A 135 -38.39 -43.36 21.75
CA GLU A 135 -39.70 -44.07 21.57
C GLU A 135 -40.80 -42.98 21.82
N GLU A 136 -41.95 -42.97 21.11
CA GLU A 136 -43.31 -43.37 21.62
C GLU A 136 -43.77 -42.55 22.86
N ASP A 137 -44.91 -41.86 22.93
CA ASP A 137 -46.29 -42.27 22.64
C ASP A 137 -47.27 -41.07 22.65
N GLU A 138 -48.39 -41.27 21.94
CA GLU A 138 -49.76 -40.70 22.05
C GLU A 138 -50.01 -39.17 22.06
#